data_AF-A0A3M1L8I1-F1
#
_entry.id   AF-A0A3M1L8I1-F1
#
_cell.length_a   1.000
_cell.length_b   1.000
_cell.length_c   1.000
_cell.angle_alpha   90.00
_cell.angle_beta   90.00
_cell.angle_gamma   90.00
#
_symmetry.space_group_name_H-M   'P 1'
#
loop_
_entity.id
_entity.type
_entity.pdbx_description
1 polymer ?
#
loop_
_entity_poly.entity_id
_entity_poly.type
_entity_poly.pdbx_seq_one_letter_code
_entity_poly.pdbx_strand_id
1 'polypeptide(L)'
;MITCPSCGRQHRPGTLFCSECGVYLPTGGPLRTEPLPEEELPASRANPWATGEGEVGVEAPPKTLRIIMLDSGRQVQLPAAPELYLGRLDAAHGIFPDLDLT
;
A
#
# COMPACT_ATOMS: atom_id res chain seq x y z
N MET A 1 1.00 37.07 5.25
CA MET A 1 1.07 35.94 6.20
C MET A 1 -0.03 34.97 5.79
N ILE A 2 0.21 33.65 5.78
CA ILE A 2 -0.83 32.64 5.51
C ILE A 2 -1.13 31.91 6.82
N THR A 3 -2.41 31.71 7.13
CA THR A 3 -2.84 31.00 8.33
C THR A 3 -3.25 29.59 7.94
N CYS A 4 -2.73 28.60 8.67
CA CYS A 4 -3.08 27.20 8.47
C CYS A 4 -4.58 26.98 8.77
N PRO A 5 -5.37 26.47 7.81
CA PRO A 5 -6.80 26.23 8.02
C PRO A 5 -7.08 25.06 8.96
N SER A 6 -6.09 24.18 9.17
CA SER A 6 -6.24 22.98 10.01
C SER A 6 -5.86 23.23 11.48
N CYS A 7 -4.80 24.00 11.75
CA CYS A 7 -4.32 24.23 13.14
C CYS A 7 -4.19 25.70 13.55
N GLY A 8 -4.48 26.67 12.66
CA GLY A 8 -4.45 28.10 12.98
C GLY A 8 -3.06 28.73 13.07
N ARG A 9 -1.97 27.98 12.87
CA ARG A 9 -0.60 28.53 12.89
C ARG A 9 -0.36 29.48 11.72
N GLN A 10 0.34 30.58 11.98
CA GLN A 10 0.72 31.55 10.96
C GLN A 10 2.07 31.19 10.33
N HIS A 11 2.16 31.30 9.01
CA HIS A 11 3.37 31.05 8.23
C HIS A 11 3.67 32.18 7.24
N ARG A 12 4.92 32.22 6.77
CA ARG A 12 5.36 33.17 5.74
C ARG A 12 4.65 32.87 4.41
N PRO A 13 4.35 33.88 3.59
CA PRO A 13 3.86 33.67 2.22
C PRO A 13 4.80 32.74 1.45
N GLY A 14 4.25 31.82 0.65
CA GLY A 14 5.01 30.81 -0.10
C GLY A 14 5.35 29.54 0.67
N THR A 15 4.98 29.43 1.95
CA THR A 15 5.08 28.17 2.69
C THR A 15 4.08 27.16 2.10
N LEU A 16 4.55 25.99 1.67
CA LEU A 16 3.71 24.97 1.03
C LEU A 16 3.01 24.06 2.05
N PHE A 17 3.70 23.69 3.13
CA PHE A 17 3.19 22.76 4.13
C PHE A 17 3.29 23.37 5.53
N CYS A 18 2.29 23.11 6.38
CA CYS A 18 2.33 23.52 7.78
C CYS A 18 3.37 22.69 8.55
N SER A 19 4.32 23.35 9.22
CA SER A 19 5.34 22.67 10.04
C SER A 19 4.80 21.98 11.30
N GLU A 20 3.56 22.30 11.70
CA GLU A 20 2.94 21.75 12.91
C GLU A 20 2.05 20.54 12.61
N CYS A 21 1.23 20.62 11.57
CA CYS A 21 0.22 19.60 11.26
C CYS A 21 0.35 18.96 9.88
N GLY A 22 1.33 19.39 9.06
CA GLY A 22 1.60 18.80 7.75
C GLY A 22 0.61 19.15 6.63
N VAL A 23 -0.45 19.92 6.90
CA VAL A 23 -1.44 20.27 5.86
C VAL A 23 -0.82 21.10 4.74
N TYR A 24 -1.21 20.82 3.51
CA TYR A 24 -0.83 21.63 2.35
C TYR A 24 -1.59 22.95 2.37
N LEU A 25 -0.88 24.05 2.59
CA LEU A 25 -1.45 25.38 2.84
C LEU A 25 -2.18 26.01 1.64
N PRO A 26 -1.76 25.80 0.37
CA PRO A 26 -2.46 26.38 -0.78
C PRO A 26 -3.89 25.87 -0.96
N THR A 27 -4.14 24.58 -0.73
CA THR A 27 -5.48 23.96 -0.90
C THR A 27 -6.18 23.69 0.44
N GLY A 28 -5.44 23.67 1.55
CA GLY A 28 -5.96 23.46 2.89
C GLY A 28 -6.38 22.02 3.23
N GLY A 29 -6.19 21.08 2.30
CA GLY A 29 -6.55 19.67 2.44
C GLY A 29 -5.37 18.72 2.21
N PRO A 30 -5.55 17.43 2.53
CA PRO A 30 -4.55 16.40 2.24
C PRO A 30 -4.37 16.27 0.72
N LEU A 31 -3.12 16.21 0.27
CA LEU A 31 -2.81 15.83 -1.11
C LEU A 31 -3.04 14.33 -1.23
N ARG A 32 -3.97 13.93 -2.10
CA ARG A 32 -4.14 12.54 -2.50
C ARG A 32 -3.69 12.41 -3.93
N THR A 33 -3.11 11.25 -4.25
CA THR A 33 -2.97 10.85 -5.65
C THR A 33 -4.38 10.66 -6.20
N GLU A 34 -4.64 11.20 -7.39
CA GLU A 34 -5.88 10.94 -8.10
C GLU A 34 -6.02 9.42 -8.28
N PRO A 35 -7.16 8.80 -7.92
CA PRO A 35 -7.40 7.41 -8.24
C PRO A 35 -7.31 7.22 -9.76
N LEU A 36 -6.51 6.24 -10.19
CA LEU A 36 -6.51 5.83 -11.59
C LEU A 36 -7.87 5.19 -11.91
N PRO A 37 -8.55 5.58 -13.01
CA PRO A 37 -9.79 4.93 -13.42
C PRO A 37 -9.53 3.44 -13.63
N GLU A 38 -10.28 2.56 -12.94
CA GLU A 38 -10.10 1.11 -13.08
C GLU A 38 -10.36 0.62 -14.51
N GLU A 39 -11.12 1.39 -15.30
CA GLU A 39 -11.45 1.13 -16.71
C GLU A 39 -10.26 1.33 -17.67
N GLU A 40 -9.25 2.11 -17.28
CA GLU A 40 -8.06 2.39 -18.09
C GLU A 40 -6.83 1.59 -17.67
N LEU A 41 -6.95 0.77 -16.62
CA LEU A 41 -5.87 -0.12 -16.21
C LEU A 41 -5.77 -1.26 -17.23
N PRO A 42 -4.61 -1.46 -17.90
CA PRO A 42 -4.43 -2.64 -18.73
C PRO A 42 -4.64 -3.88 -17.85
N ALA A 43 -5.55 -4.76 -18.27
CA ALA A 43 -5.85 -6.01 -17.56
C ALA A 43 -4.60 -6.86 -17.30
N SER A 44 -3.55 -6.67 -18.12
CA SER A 44 -2.22 -7.12 -17.81
C SER A 44 -1.58 -6.18 -16.79
N ARG A 45 -1.61 -6.57 -15.52
CA ARG A 45 -0.52 -6.20 -14.59
C ARG A 45 0.77 -6.55 -15.31
N ALA A 46 1.54 -5.55 -15.74
CA ALA A 46 2.81 -5.80 -16.38
C ALA A 46 3.69 -6.54 -15.37
N ASN A 47 3.85 -7.85 -15.55
CA ASN A 47 4.79 -8.63 -14.77
C ASN A 47 6.19 -8.28 -15.31
N PRO A 48 7.06 -7.58 -14.55
CA PRO A 48 8.38 -7.17 -15.03
C PRO A 48 9.29 -8.36 -15.39
N TRP A 49 8.91 -9.58 -14.98
CA TRP A 49 9.61 -10.83 -15.26
C TRP A 49 8.92 -11.73 -16.30
N ALA A 50 7.86 -11.27 -16.97
CA ALA A 50 7.23 -12.05 -18.03
C ALA A 50 8.06 -11.99 -19.32
N THR A 51 9.01 -12.91 -19.46
CA THR A 51 9.62 -13.25 -20.75
C THR A 51 8.92 -14.49 -21.30
N GLY A 52 8.12 -14.31 -22.36
CA GLY A 52 7.61 -15.43 -23.18
C GLY A 52 6.10 -15.61 -23.14
N GLU A 53 5.56 -16.00 -24.31
CA GLU A 53 4.14 -16.08 -24.62
C GLU A 53 3.31 -16.90 -23.61
N GLY A 54 2.06 -16.46 -23.45
CA GLY A 54 1.08 -17.07 -22.56
C GLY A 54 0.92 -18.56 -22.80
N GLU A 55 1.42 -19.35 -21.85
CA GLU A 55 0.92 -20.70 -21.65
C GLU A 55 -0.44 -20.58 -20.94
N VAL A 56 -1.51 -20.83 -21.70
CA VAL A 56 -2.78 -21.29 -21.14
C VAL A 56 -2.52 -22.66 -20.52
N GLY A 57 -1.95 -22.65 -19.32
CA GLY A 57 -1.47 -23.82 -18.61
C GLY A 57 -2.50 -24.31 -17.62
N VAL A 58 -2.98 -25.54 -17.87
CA VAL A 58 -3.61 -26.51 -16.95
C VAL A 58 -3.70 -26.01 -15.51
N GLU A 59 -4.92 -25.96 -14.98
CA GLU A 59 -5.27 -25.62 -13.60
C GLU A 59 -4.40 -26.44 -12.62
N ALA A 60 -3.24 -25.87 -12.28
CA ALA A 60 -2.29 -26.47 -11.38
C ALA A 60 -2.94 -26.56 -10.01
N PRO A 61 -2.72 -27.64 -9.24
CA PRO A 61 -3.25 -27.72 -7.89
C PRO A 61 -2.84 -26.45 -7.11
N PRO A 62 -3.71 -25.91 -6.24
CA PRO A 62 -3.45 -24.65 -5.56
C PRO A 62 -2.11 -24.76 -4.83
N LYS A 63 -1.13 -23.96 -5.27
CA LYS A 63 0.22 -23.96 -4.69
C LYS A 63 0.12 -23.34 -3.30
N THR A 64 0.29 -24.15 -2.26
CA THR A 64 0.37 -23.64 -0.89
C THR A 64 1.76 -23.09 -0.64
N LEU A 65 1.85 -21.79 -0.33
CA LEU A 65 3.10 -21.18 0.08
C LEU A 65 3.29 -21.35 1.59
N ARG A 66 4.53 -21.67 1.99
CA ARG A 66 4.93 -21.77 3.40
C ARG A 66 6.12 -20.86 3.64
N ILE A 67 6.01 -20.00 4.63
CA ILE A 67 7.09 -19.12 5.09
C ILE A 67 7.69 -19.71 6.36
N ILE A 68 9.01 -19.72 6.45
CA ILE A 68 9.77 -20.15 7.63
C ILE A 68 10.54 -18.94 8.15
N MET A 69 10.29 -18.55 9.40
CA MET A 69 11.07 -17.50 10.06
C MET A 69 12.39 -18.12 10.53
N LEU A 70 13.52 -17.60 10.04
CA LEU A 70 14.83 -18.23 10.24
C LEU A 70 15.33 -18.17 11.69
N ASP A 71 14.93 -17.13 12.41
CA ASP A 71 15.32 -16.85 13.79
C ASP A 71 14.62 -17.76 14.81
N SER A 72 13.34 -18.03 14.59
CA SER A 72 12.45 -18.73 15.51
C SER A 72 12.04 -20.12 15.02
N GLY A 73 12.27 -20.41 13.73
CA GLY A 73 11.77 -21.61 13.06
C GLY A 73 10.25 -21.65 12.87
N ARG A 74 9.51 -20.57 13.23
CA ARG A 74 8.05 -20.50 13.09
C ARG A 74 7.67 -20.68 11.63
N GLN A 75 6.69 -21.54 11.37
CA GLN A 75 6.21 -21.80 10.01
C GLN A 75 4.78 -21.29 9.86
N VAL A 76 4.55 -20.45 8.86
CA VAL A 76 3.23 -19.92 8.54
C VAL A 76 2.83 -20.37 7.14
N GLN A 77 1.66 -21.01 7.04
CA GLN A 77 1.06 -21.41 5.78
C GLN A 77 0.16 -20.30 5.28
N LEU A 78 0.38 -19.90 4.03
CA LEU A 78 -0.34 -18.79 3.42
C LEU A 78 -1.60 -19.27 2.69
N PRO A 79 -2.68 -18.47 2.67
CA PRO A 79 -3.83 -18.73 1.83
C PRO A 79 -3.45 -18.72 0.34
N ALA A 80 -4.14 -19.53 -0.46
CA ALA A 80 -3.99 -19.54 -1.92
C ALA A 80 -4.79 -18.36 -2.52
N ALA A 81 -4.24 -17.15 -2.37
CA ALA A 81 -4.80 -15.91 -2.89
C ALA A 81 -3.87 -15.29 -3.96
N PRO A 82 -4.39 -14.54 -4.94
CA PRO A 82 -3.59 -13.88 -5.97
C PRO A 82 -2.72 -12.74 -5.42
N GLU A 83 -3.13 -12.15 -4.29
CA GLU A 83 -2.39 -11.15 -3.55
C GLU A 83 -2.35 -11.52 -2.07
N LEU A 84 -1.29 -11.08 -1.40
CA LEU A 84 -1.06 -11.38 0.00
C LEU A 84 -0.38 -10.20 0.68
N TYR A 85 -0.92 -9.77 1.81
CA TYR A 85 -0.44 -8.64 2.59
C TYR A 85 0.48 -9.12 3.70
N LEU A 86 1.72 -8.64 3.69
CA LEU A 86 2.69 -8.87 4.76
C LEU A 86 2.95 -7.54 5.46
N GLY A 87 2.93 -7.51 6.79
CA GLY A 87 3.13 -6.26 7.51
C GLY A 87 2.97 -6.38 9.02
N ARG A 88 2.65 -5.26 9.68
CA ARG A 88 2.31 -5.22 11.11
C ARG A 88 0.79 -5.17 11.28
N LEU A 89 0.24 -6.00 12.14
CA LEU A 89 -1.16 -5.87 12.57
C LEU A 89 -1.36 -4.60 13.40
N ASP A 90 -2.33 -3.76 13.01
CA ASP A 90 -2.66 -2.53 13.70
C ASP A 90 -4.18 -2.34 13.74
N ALA A 91 -4.80 -2.91 14.77
CA ALA A 91 -6.24 -2.86 14.95
C ALA A 91 -6.76 -1.43 15.19
N ALA A 92 -5.93 -0.51 15.72
CA ALA A 92 -6.34 0.87 15.98
C ALA A 92 -6.55 1.65 14.67
N HIS A 93 -5.78 1.32 13.63
CA HIS A 93 -5.88 1.91 12.31
C HIS A 93 -6.58 1.02 11.27
N GLY A 94 -7.12 -0.14 11.70
CA GLY A 94 -7.84 -1.07 10.83
C GLY A 94 -6.95 -1.82 9.83
N ILE A 95 -5.68 -2.04 10.15
CA ILE A 95 -4.71 -2.73 9.30
C ILE A 95 -4.57 -4.18 9.75
N PHE A 96 -4.91 -5.12 8.87
CA PHE A 96 -4.91 -6.56 9.14
C PHE A 96 -4.20 -7.30 8.00
N PRO A 97 -2.86 -7.45 8.05
CA PRO A 97 -2.13 -8.21 7.04
C PRO A 97 -2.42 -9.71 7.15
N ASP A 98 -2.26 -10.44 6.05
CA ASP A 98 -2.32 -11.91 6.01
C ASP A 98 -1.19 -12.57 6.82
N LEU A 99 -0.02 -11.91 6.88
CA LEU A 99 1.10 -12.31 7.73
C LEU A 99 1.60 -11.12 8.55
N ASP A 100 1.47 -11.25 9.87
CA ASP A 100 2.03 -10.30 10.84
C ASP A 100 3.51 -10.59 11.10
N LEU A 101 4.34 -9.56 10.96
CA LEU A 101 5.81 -9.59 10.99
C LEU A 101 6.41 -9.02 12.28
N THR A 102 5.60 -8.71 13.30
CA THR A 102 6.10 -8.37 14.64
C THR A 102 6.43 -9.58 15.49
#